data_AF-A0A452YS15-F1
#
_entry.id   AF-A0A452YS15-F1
#
_cell.length_a   1.000
_cell.length_b   1.000
_cell.length_c   1.000
_cell.angle_alpha   90.00
_cell.angle_beta   90.00
_cell.angle_gamma   90.00
#
_symmetry.space_group_name_H-M   'P 1'
#
loop_
_entity.id
_entity.type
_entity.pdbx_description
1 polymer ?
#
loop_
_entity_poly.entity_id
_entity_poly.type
_entity_poly.pdbx_seq_one_letter_code
_entity_poly.pdbx_strand_id
1 'polypeptide(L)'
;MANSDLPPHKQRNVDLLAQYFSRKGLSMDDVVVLSGAHTLGVTRCGTFDYRLMSDQDKGMNATFRNELRRQCGYDANRVVSLDAGSPYGFDTSYYATCWPTAPCSSPTPRSTRPGPWPGQGAQGRRPARLLRQLRGCHGENGRHPRRQPGKGPR
;
A
#
# COMPACT_ATOMS: atom_id res chain seq x y z
N MET A 1 -31.65 2.75 2.69
CA MET A 1 -30.59 3.21 3.62
C MET A 1 -29.28 2.63 3.12
N ALA A 2 -28.29 3.45 2.71
CA ALA A 2 -27.00 2.94 2.19
C ALA A 2 -25.94 2.76 3.29
N ASN A 3 -26.11 3.43 4.43
CA ASN A 3 -25.08 3.56 5.46
C ASN A 3 -24.83 2.27 6.28
N SER A 4 -25.74 1.29 6.26
CA SER A 4 -25.60 0.02 6.99
C SER A 4 -24.88 -1.07 6.19
N ASP A 5 -24.86 -0.94 4.87
CA ASP A 5 -24.32 -1.96 3.96
C ASP A 5 -22.90 -1.66 3.47
N LEU A 6 -22.46 -0.40 3.60
CA LEU A 6 -21.14 0.04 3.18
C LEU A 6 -20.16 0.05 4.37
N PRO A 7 -18.95 -0.50 4.22
CA PRO A 7 -17.91 -0.30 5.22
C PRO A 7 -17.60 1.19 5.40
N PRO A 8 -17.47 1.69 6.64
CA PRO A 8 -17.07 3.07 6.86
C PRO A 8 -15.61 3.26 6.47
N HIS A 9 -15.28 4.40 5.84
CA HIS A 9 -13.92 4.72 5.41
C HIS A 9 -12.89 4.78 6.57
N LYS A 10 -13.36 4.98 7.82
CA LYS A 10 -12.53 4.95 9.03
C LYS A 10 -12.27 3.53 9.55
N GLN A 11 -12.83 2.49 8.93
CA GLN A 11 -12.62 1.11 9.35
C GLN A 11 -11.17 0.70 9.11
N ARG A 12 -10.45 0.41 10.19
CA ARG A 12 -9.04 -0.02 10.14
C ARG A 12 -8.86 -1.47 10.57
N ASN A 13 -9.87 -2.04 11.22
CA ASN A 13 -9.84 -3.44 11.60
C ASN A 13 -10.26 -4.29 10.40
N VAL A 14 -9.33 -5.10 9.90
CA VAL A 14 -9.54 -5.97 8.74
C VAL A 14 -10.62 -7.02 9.02
N ASP A 15 -10.74 -7.52 10.26
CA ASP A 15 -11.77 -8.48 10.64
C ASP A 15 -13.16 -7.83 10.63
N LEU A 16 -13.26 -6.57 11.04
CA LEU A 16 -14.54 -5.86 10.94
C LEU A 16 -14.88 -5.52 9.48
N LEU A 17 -13.89 -5.16 8.66
CA LEU A 17 -14.08 -4.97 7.21
C LEU A 17 -14.56 -6.27 6.55
N ALA A 18 -13.94 -7.40 6.90
CA ALA A 18 -14.32 -8.72 6.44
C ALA A 18 -15.79 -9.05 6.70
N GLN A 19 -16.31 -8.68 7.89
CA GLN A 19 -17.70 -8.91 8.22
C GLN A 19 -18.67 -8.18 7.27
N TYR A 20 -18.33 -6.99 6.75
CA TYR A 20 -19.16 -6.32 5.75
C TYR A 20 -19.24 -7.11 4.45
N PHE A 21 -18.10 -7.64 3.99
CA PHE A 21 -18.00 -8.43 2.77
C PHE A 21 -18.65 -9.81 2.93
N SER A 22 -18.47 -10.44 4.09
CA SER A 22 -19.05 -11.75 4.39
C SER A 22 -20.58 -11.74 4.41
N ARG A 23 -21.20 -10.64 4.86
CA ARG A 23 -22.66 -10.43 4.72
C ARG A 23 -23.16 -10.36 3.28
N LYS A 24 -22.25 -10.19 2.31
CA LYS A 24 -22.52 -10.21 0.86
C LYS A 24 -22.05 -11.49 0.19
N GLY A 25 -21.65 -12.51 0.96
CA GLY A 25 -21.15 -13.79 0.43
C GLY A 25 -19.72 -13.72 -0.11
N LEU A 26 -18.96 -12.67 0.24
CA LEU A 26 -17.59 -12.47 -0.21
C LEU A 26 -16.58 -12.93 0.86
N SER A 27 -15.50 -13.55 0.39
CA SER A 27 -14.41 -14.09 1.19
C SER A 27 -13.35 -13.04 1.54
N MET A 28 -12.37 -13.42 2.38
CA MET A 28 -11.20 -12.58 2.64
C MET A 28 -10.35 -12.34 1.38
N ASP A 29 -10.31 -13.30 0.46
CA ASP A 29 -9.61 -13.10 -0.81
C ASP A 29 -10.32 -12.03 -1.65
N ASP A 30 -11.65 -11.98 -1.60
CA ASP A 30 -12.43 -10.93 -2.27
C ASP A 30 -12.22 -9.55 -1.63
N VAL A 31 -12.09 -9.46 -0.31
CA VAL A 31 -11.71 -8.21 0.38
C VAL A 31 -10.40 -7.68 -0.17
N VAL A 32 -9.39 -8.55 -0.31
CA VAL A 32 -8.08 -8.18 -0.83
C VAL A 32 -8.19 -7.76 -2.30
N VAL A 33 -8.78 -8.58 -3.16
CA VAL A 33 -8.88 -8.32 -4.61
C VAL A 33 -9.66 -7.04 -4.89
N LEU A 34 -10.80 -6.83 -4.23
CA LEU A 34 -11.64 -5.65 -4.42
C LEU A 34 -11.01 -4.38 -3.84
N SER A 35 -10.17 -4.49 -2.81
CA SER A 35 -9.40 -3.35 -2.32
C SER A 35 -8.45 -2.80 -3.40
N GLY A 36 -8.00 -3.64 -4.33
CA GLY A 36 -7.20 -3.24 -5.48
C GLY A 36 -7.86 -2.21 -6.40
N ALA A 37 -9.19 -2.03 -6.34
CA ALA A 37 -9.87 -0.98 -7.10
C ALA A 37 -9.37 0.44 -6.75
N HIS A 38 -8.80 0.62 -5.56
CA HIS A 38 -8.16 1.87 -5.14
C HIS A 38 -6.83 2.18 -5.85
N THR A 39 -6.33 1.30 -6.74
CA THR A 39 -5.22 1.65 -7.65
C THR A 39 -5.59 2.81 -8.58
N LEU A 40 -6.88 2.98 -8.85
CA LEU A 40 -7.41 4.13 -9.55
C LEU A 40 -8.23 5.02 -8.63
N GLY A 41 -8.27 6.31 -8.97
CA GLY A 41 -9.16 7.27 -8.35
C GLY A 41 -8.53 8.06 -7.22
N VAL A 42 -9.37 8.80 -6.52
CA VAL A 42 -8.95 9.86 -5.62
C VAL A 42 -9.79 9.87 -4.35
N THR A 43 -9.26 10.50 -3.32
CA THR A 43 -9.95 10.70 -2.04
C THR A 43 -9.75 12.12 -1.52
N ARG A 44 -10.72 12.60 -0.73
CA ARG A 44 -10.61 13.89 -0.02
C ARG A 44 -9.81 13.72 1.25
N CYS A 45 -8.97 14.70 1.58
CA CYS A 45 -8.12 14.69 2.77
C CYS A 45 -8.89 14.48 4.08
N GLY A 46 -10.10 15.06 4.21
CA GLY A 46 -10.96 14.85 5.40
C GLY A 46 -11.41 13.41 5.62
N THR A 47 -11.21 12.52 4.63
CA THR A 47 -11.50 11.08 4.77
C THR A 47 -10.45 10.37 5.62
N PHE A 48 -9.21 10.85 5.66
CA PHE A 48 -8.10 10.16 6.33
C PHE A 48 -7.20 11.08 7.18
N ASP A 49 -7.52 12.36 7.31
CA ASP A 49 -6.78 13.36 8.09
C ASP A 49 -6.54 12.95 9.55
N TYR A 50 -7.45 12.20 10.17
CA TYR A 50 -7.30 11.64 11.51
C TYR A 50 -6.05 10.75 11.65
N ARG A 51 -5.56 10.18 10.55
CA ARG A 51 -4.29 9.42 10.48
C ARG A 51 -3.06 10.31 10.32
N LEU A 52 -3.26 11.55 9.87
CA LEU A 52 -2.22 12.56 9.69
C LEU A 52 -2.04 13.44 10.93
N MET A 53 -3.05 13.59 11.79
CA MET A 53 -3.00 14.53 12.92
C MET A 53 -1.95 14.19 13.98
N SER A 54 -1.64 12.89 14.18
CA SER A 54 -0.63 12.47 15.15
C SER A 54 0.35 11.48 14.55
N ASP A 55 1.52 11.34 15.19
CA ASP A 55 2.52 10.36 14.81
C ASP A 55 2.21 8.96 15.37
N GLN A 56 1.03 8.78 15.98
CA GLN A 56 0.65 7.54 16.66
C GLN A 56 0.20 6.42 15.70
N ASP A 57 -0.19 6.73 14.47
CA ASP A 57 -0.53 5.67 13.50
C ASP A 57 0.72 4.88 13.08
N LYS A 58 1.00 3.79 13.79
CA LYS A 58 2.14 2.90 13.48
C LYS A 58 1.97 2.11 12.19
N GLY A 59 0.76 2.08 11.61
CA GLY A 59 0.46 1.42 10.34
C GLY A 59 0.69 2.28 9.11
N MET A 60 1.20 3.52 9.27
CA MET A 60 1.52 4.42 8.16
C MET A 60 3.00 4.81 8.19
N ASN A 61 3.68 4.67 7.06
CA ASN A 61 5.06 5.15 6.88
C ASN A 61 5.15 6.66 7.18
N ALA A 62 6.14 7.08 7.97
CA ALA A 62 6.30 8.46 8.42
C ALA A 62 6.59 9.44 7.26
N THR A 63 7.41 9.04 6.29
CA THR A 63 7.71 9.84 5.09
C THR A 63 6.44 10.06 4.28
N PHE A 64 5.69 9.01 4.01
CA PHE A 64 4.41 9.09 3.28
C PHE A 64 3.39 9.97 4.01
N ARG A 65 3.30 9.87 5.34
CA ARG A 65 2.44 10.73 6.16
C ARG A 65 2.81 12.20 6.01
N ASN A 66 4.09 12.53 6.02
CA ASN A 66 4.56 13.91 5.87
C ASN A 66 4.31 14.44 4.45
N GLU A 67 4.41 13.60 3.42
CA GLU A 67 4.01 13.94 2.07
C GLU A 67 2.51 14.22 1.98
N LEU A 68 1.67 13.37 2.57
CA LEU A 68 0.23 13.59 2.65
C LEU A 68 -0.13 14.85 3.46
N ARG A 69 0.57 15.16 4.56
CA ARG A 69 0.39 16.42 5.29
C ARG A 69 0.68 17.63 4.40
N ARG A 70 1.75 17.59 3.59
CA ARG A 70 2.08 18.65 2.62
C ARG A 70 1.05 18.76 1.50
N GLN A 71 0.57 17.62 1.00
CA GLN A 71 -0.45 17.60 -0.04
C GLN A 71 -1.81 18.06 0.49
N CYS A 72 -2.23 17.66 1.68
CA CYS A 72 -3.53 18.05 2.23
C CYS A 72 -3.54 19.47 2.81
N GLY A 73 -2.44 19.89 3.45
CA GLY A 73 -2.44 21.11 4.24
C GLY A 73 -3.53 21.05 5.33
N TYR A 74 -4.21 22.18 5.54
CA TYR A 74 -5.36 22.28 6.45
C TYR A 74 -6.72 22.18 5.72
N ASP A 75 -6.72 21.79 4.44
CA ASP A 75 -7.94 21.72 3.62
C ASP A 75 -8.47 20.29 3.54
N ALA A 76 -9.58 20.03 4.24
CA ALA A 76 -10.27 18.74 4.22
C ALA A 76 -10.86 18.39 2.83
N ASN A 77 -11.11 19.38 1.97
CA ASN A 77 -11.68 19.19 0.64
C ASN A 77 -10.63 18.91 -0.43
N ARG A 78 -9.35 19.10 -0.13
CA ARG A 78 -8.27 18.80 -1.06
C ARG A 78 -8.27 17.32 -1.44
N VAL A 79 -8.03 17.05 -2.72
CA VAL A 79 -8.11 15.73 -3.32
C VAL A 79 -6.70 15.20 -3.58
N VAL A 80 -6.45 13.94 -3.23
CA VAL A 80 -5.21 13.21 -3.50
C VAL A 80 -5.50 11.87 -4.15
N SER A 81 -4.53 11.33 -4.90
CA SER A 81 -4.63 9.98 -5.48
C SER A 81 -4.69 8.93 -4.37
N LEU A 82 -5.50 7.89 -4.57
CA LEU A 82 -5.50 6.70 -3.71
C LEU A 82 -4.25 5.84 -3.94
N ASP A 83 -3.62 5.98 -5.11
CA ASP A 83 -2.39 5.31 -5.50
C ASP A 83 -1.36 6.34 -6.00
N ALA A 84 -0.32 6.57 -5.21
CA ALA A 84 0.75 7.51 -5.57
C ALA A 84 1.74 6.91 -6.59
N GLY A 85 1.78 5.58 -6.72
CA GLY A 85 2.69 4.88 -7.62
C GLY A 85 2.22 4.91 -9.07
N SER A 86 0.91 4.76 -9.29
CA SER A 86 0.30 4.76 -10.63
C SER A 86 -1.08 5.45 -10.65
N PRO A 87 -1.17 6.78 -10.48
CA PRO A 87 -2.46 7.48 -10.33
C PRO A 87 -3.47 7.30 -11.49
N TYR A 88 -2.98 6.89 -12.66
CA TYR A 88 -3.76 6.74 -13.89
C TYR A 88 -3.67 5.33 -14.49
N GLY A 89 -2.97 4.40 -13.84
CA GLY A 89 -2.78 3.02 -14.32
C GLY A 89 -3.53 2.03 -13.43
N PHE A 90 -4.25 1.09 -14.04
CA PHE A 90 -4.80 -0.04 -13.29
C PHE A 90 -3.74 -1.14 -13.21
N ASP A 91 -2.99 -1.17 -12.11
CA ASP A 91 -1.93 -2.14 -11.90
C ASP A 91 -1.87 -2.60 -10.43
N THR A 92 -0.72 -3.13 -9.99
CA THR A 92 -0.55 -3.67 -8.63
C THR A 92 0.16 -2.71 -7.69
N SER A 93 0.40 -1.45 -8.08
CA SER A 93 1.11 -0.47 -7.26
C SER A 93 0.35 -0.10 -5.99
N TYR A 94 -0.99 -0.21 -5.97
CA TYR A 94 -1.80 -0.15 -4.74
C TYR A 94 -1.31 -1.12 -3.63
N TYR A 95 -0.87 -2.33 -4.02
CA TYR A 95 -0.37 -3.33 -3.07
C TYR A 95 1.12 -3.18 -2.77
N ALA A 96 1.84 -2.35 -3.53
CA ALA A 96 3.26 -2.15 -3.33
C ALA A 96 3.48 -1.27 -2.10
N THR A 97 4.10 -1.84 -1.06
CA THR A 97 4.56 -1.10 0.11
C THR A 97 5.42 0.07 -0.35
N CYS A 98 4.95 1.29 -0.12
CA CYS A 98 5.70 2.52 -0.40
C CYS A 98 7.03 2.45 0.38
N TRP A 99 8.07 2.04 -0.33
CA TRP A 99 9.36 1.59 0.20
C TRP A 99 10.22 2.79 0.63
N PRO A 100 11.16 2.63 1.60
CA PRO A 100 11.96 3.72 2.18
C PRO A 100 12.99 4.39 1.25
N THR A 101 13.06 4.06 -0.04
CA THR A 101 14.12 4.59 -0.94
C THR A 101 13.63 5.10 -2.30
N ALA A 102 12.35 5.37 -2.50
CA ALA A 102 11.88 6.02 -3.73
C ALA A 102 11.14 7.32 -3.39
N PRO A 103 11.60 8.49 -3.87
CA PRO A 103 10.90 9.75 -3.67
C PRO A 103 9.60 9.77 -4.49
N CYS A 104 8.50 10.21 -3.87
CA CYS A 104 7.17 10.41 -4.48
C CYS A 104 7.15 11.35 -5.70
N SER A 105 8.29 11.96 -6.06
CA SER A 105 8.39 12.97 -7.13
C SER A 105 9.06 12.48 -8.41
N SER A 106 9.17 11.17 -8.64
CA SER A 106 9.72 10.66 -9.90
C SER A 106 8.57 10.38 -10.87
N PRO A 107 8.33 11.17 -11.93
CA PRO A 107 7.63 10.64 -13.09
C PRO A 107 8.62 9.67 -13.72
N THR A 108 8.61 8.39 -13.37
CA THR A 108 9.34 7.40 -14.18
C THR A 108 8.59 7.28 -15.49
N PRO A 109 9.13 7.77 -16.64
CA PRO A 109 8.56 7.45 -17.93
C PRO A 109 9.16 6.10 -18.29
N ARG A 110 8.61 5.02 -17.72
CA ARG A 110 8.85 3.71 -18.29
C ARG A 110 7.69 2.80 -17.95
N SER A 111 6.84 2.63 -18.96
CA SER A 111 6.22 1.36 -19.30
C SER A 111 7.25 0.22 -19.13
N THR A 112 7.48 -0.25 -17.92
CA THR A 112 7.74 -1.66 -17.71
C THR A 112 6.36 -2.29 -17.61
N ARG A 113 5.87 -2.76 -18.76
CA ARG A 113 4.91 -3.87 -18.78
C ARG A 113 5.42 -4.88 -17.74
N PRO A 114 4.60 -5.40 -16.83
CA PRO A 114 5.01 -6.56 -16.06
C PRO A 114 5.44 -7.61 -17.09
N GLY A 115 6.71 -7.98 -17.07
CA GLY A 115 7.23 -8.99 -17.98
C GLY A 115 6.37 -10.26 -17.86
N PRO A 116 6.26 -11.07 -18.92
CA PRO A 116 5.67 -12.38 -18.79
C PRO A 116 6.39 -13.12 -17.66
N TRP A 117 5.61 -13.71 -16.76
CA TRP A 117 6.11 -14.58 -15.71
C TRP A 117 7.12 -15.58 -16.31
N PRO A 118 8.39 -15.62 -15.85
CA PRO A 118 9.27 -16.69 -16.27
C PRO A 118 8.77 -17.99 -15.64
N GLY A 119 8.33 -18.92 -16.49
CA GLY A 119 7.91 -20.27 -16.11
C GLY A 119 6.41 -20.41 -15.85
N GLN A 120 5.67 -20.76 -16.89
CA GLN A 120 4.42 -21.47 -16.72
C GLN A 120 4.74 -22.90 -16.29
N GLY A 121 4.45 -23.20 -15.02
CA GLY A 121 4.24 -24.54 -14.51
C GLY A 121 2.96 -24.51 -13.70
N ALA A 122 1.94 -25.20 -14.19
CA ALA A 122 0.63 -25.29 -13.57
C ALA A 122 0.73 -25.73 -12.10
N GLN A 123 0.25 -24.89 -11.18
CA GLN A 123 -0.31 -25.27 -9.88
C GLN A 123 -0.83 -24.01 -9.17
N GLY A 124 -2.08 -24.09 -8.68
CA GLY A 124 -2.90 -22.99 -8.18
C GLY A 124 -2.15 -22.04 -7.23
N ARG A 125 -2.19 -20.75 -7.57
CA ARG A 125 -1.61 -19.68 -6.74
C ARG A 125 -2.50 -19.50 -5.52
N ARG A 126 -2.12 -20.15 -4.43
CA ARG A 126 -2.72 -19.92 -3.11
C ARG A 126 -2.49 -18.45 -2.68
N PRO A 127 -3.46 -17.81 -2.00
CA PRO A 127 -3.34 -16.47 -1.40
C PRO A 127 -2.16 -16.33 -0.40
N ALA A 128 -1.54 -17.46 -0.02
CA ALA A 128 -0.37 -17.53 0.85
C ALA A 128 0.83 -16.69 0.40
N ARG A 129 1.02 -16.43 -0.91
CA ARG A 129 2.20 -15.66 -1.38
C ARG A 129 2.09 -14.16 -1.10
N LEU A 130 0.89 -13.59 -1.24
CA LEU A 130 0.61 -12.20 -0.84
C LEU A 130 0.65 -12.05 0.69
N LEU A 131 0.12 -13.03 1.42
CA LEU A 131 0.23 -13.10 2.89
C LEU A 131 1.68 -13.24 3.40
N ARG A 132 2.61 -13.73 2.58
CA ARG A 132 4.05 -13.83 2.92
C ARG A 132 4.76 -12.49 2.76
N GLN A 133 4.34 -11.66 1.80
CA GLN A 133 4.80 -10.28 1.66
C GLN A 133 4.43 -9.42 2.88
N LEU A 134 3.22 -9.63 3.43
CA LEU A 134 2.74 -8.91 4.62
C LEU A 134 3.46 -9.31 5.92
N ARG A 135 4.08 -10.50 5.97
CA ARG A 135 4.83 -10.99 7.14
C ARG A 135 6.27 -10.47 7.23
N GLY A 136 6.81 -9.85 6.17
CA GLY A 136 8.19 -9.35 6.10
C GLY A 136 8.43 -7.98 6.72
N CYS A 137 7.40 -7.33 7.29
CA CYS A 137 7.50 -5.99 7.87
C CYS A 137 7.80 -5.98 9.39
N HIS A 138 8.03 -7.14 10.00
CA HIS A 138 8.53 -7.20 11.38
C HIS A 138 10.06 -7.09 11.35
N GLY A 139 10.57 -5.98 11.85
CA GLY A 139 11.98 -5.62 11.76
C GLY A 139 12.93 -6.60 12.45
N GLU A 140 14.05 -6.86 11.80
CA GLU A 140 15.29 -7.26 12.45
C GLU A 140 16.29 -6.11 12.33
N ASN A 141 16.77 -5.66 13.49
CA ASN A 141 17.91 -4.76 13.64
C ASN A 141 19.18 -5.44 13.08
N GLY A 142 19.35 -5.40 11.76
CA GLY A 142 20.54 -5.89 11.07
C GLY A 142 21.62 -4.83 10.95
N ARG A 143 22.57 -4.85 11.90
CA ARG A 143 23.80 -4.06 11.92
C ARG A 143 24.54 -4.16 10.57
N HIS A 144 24.72 -3.04 9.87
CA HIS A 144 25.56 -2.97 8.67
C HIS A 144 27.03 -3.32 9.01
N PRO A 145 27.68 -4.27 8.31
CA PRO A 145 29.13 -4.43 8.43
C PRO A 145 29.82 -3.29 7.66
N ARG A 146 30.66 -2.52 8.36
CA ARG A 146 31.56 -1.54 7.72
C ARG A 146 32.52 -2.27 6.79
N ARG A 147 32.54 -1.91 5.51
CA ARG A 147 33.63 -2.23 4.57
C ARG A 147 34.93 -1.63 5.09
N GLN A 148 35.93 -2.46 5.39
CA GLN A 148 37.32 -2.00 5.50
C GLN A 148 37.95 -1.85 4.11
N PRO A 149 38.86 -0.88 3.88
CA PRO A 149 39.54 -0.71 2.61
C PRO A 149 40.64 -1.77 2.42
N GLY A 150 40.85 -2.16 1.17
CA GLY A 150 41.52 -3.40 0.79
C GLY A 150 43.04 -3.47 1.00
N LYS A 151 43.53 -4.71 1.05
CA LYS A 151 44.90 -5.09 0.74
C LYS A 151 44.87 -5.96 -0.52
N GLY A 152 45.56 -5.53 -1.57
CA GLY A 152 45.81 -6.31 -2.78
C GLY A 152 46.83 -7.43 -2.54
N PRO A 153 46.89 -8.45 -3.42
CA PRO A 153 47.77 -9.60 -3.25
C PRO A 153 49.19 -9.30 -3.74
N ARG A 154 50.18 -9.84 -3.02
CA ARG A 154 51.53 -10.17 -3.50
C ARG A 154 51.78 -11.63 -3.18
#